data_AF-A0A968RN66-F1
#
_entry.id   AF-A0A968RN66-F1
#
_cell.length_a   1.000
_cell.length_b   1.000
_cell.length_c   1.000
_cell.angle_alpha   90.00
_cell.angle_beta   90.00
_cell.angle_gamma   90.00
#
_symmetry.space_group_name_H-M   'P 1'
#
loop_
_entity.id
_entity.type
_entity.pdbx_description
1 polymer ?
#
loop_
_entity_poly.entity_id
_entity_poly.type
_entity_poly.pdbx_seq_one_letter_code
_entity_poly.pdbx_strand_id
1 'polypeptide(L)'
;MAIDEKDGNQKNAIQKSLRTIFNTKSQKLELIEGETVNLDKQVDCIFYNDTFYIAKKTQFEQIVGLEEEFKILATEVITELEATNMIEGLEIMAKQIESNPAIHRKLVRLAKIGNYRELNEKVVKTMVKVCKSHGDKLKIKDGKLLIENESDIDLALKMLGDYYKRGEVSGKAYGTYAGKQISTTE
;
A
#
# COMPACT_ATOMS: atom_id res chain seq x y z
N MET A 1 33.83 30.12 11.33
CA MET A 1 34.88 30.50 12.29
C MET A 1 36.13 29.72 11.92
N ALA A 2 37.24 30.45 11.82
CA ALA A 2 38.63 30.10 11.48
C ALA A 2 38.99 28.65 11.07
N ILE A 3 39.60 28.52 9.90
CA ILE A 3 40.45 27.38 9.54
C ILE A 3 41.88 27.87 9.76
N ASP A 4 42.55 27.33 10.77
CA ASP A 4 43.98 27.52 10.98
C ASP A 4 44.70 26.35 10.31
N GLU A 5 45.54 26.66 9.33
CA GLU A 5 46.46 25.71 8.72
C GLU A 5 47.76 25.71 9.53
N LYS A 6 48.01 24.65 10.31
CA LYS A 6 49.31 23.96 10.33
C LYS A 6 49.35 22.72 11.21
N ASP A 7 50.15 21.79 10.69
CA ASP A 7 50.83 20.67 11.33
C ASP A 7 50.05 19.41 11.69
N GLY A 8 50.61 18.29 11.21
CA GLY A 8 50.28 16.97 11.75
C GLY A 8 50.33 15.82 10.75
N ASN A 9 51.40 15.72 9.95
CA ASN A 9 51.70 14.45 9.31
C ASN A 9 51.96 13.39 10.39
N GLN A 10 51.36 12.22 10.20
CA GLN A 10 51.51 10.96 10.94
C GLN A 10 50.43 10.59 11.97
N LYS A 11 49.93 9.36 11.75
CA LYS A 11 49.18 8.46 12.64
C LYS A 11 47.67 8.69 12.70
N ASN A 12 46.96 8.13 11.72
CA ASN A 12 46.40 6.79 11.93
C ASN A 12 45.68 6.31 10.66
N ALA A 13 46.27 5.29 10.03
CA ALA A 13 45.68 4.49 8.97
C ALA A 13 44.54 3.62 9.51
N ILE A 14 43.49 4.24 10.05
CA ILE A 14 42.27 3.56 10.47
C ILE A 14 41.31 3.62 9.28
N GLN A 15 41.36 2.55 8.48
CA GLN A 15 40.30 2.09 7.58
C GLN A 15 39.68 3.15 6.65
N LYS A 16 40.35 3.45 5.52
CA LYS A 16 39.63 3.86 4.31
C LYS A 16 38.80 2.65 3.85
N SER A 17 37.59 2.54 4.35
CA SER A 17 36.58 1.61 3.85
C SER A 17 36.44 1.82 2.34
N LEU A 18 36.72 0.80 1.53
CA LEU A 18 36.39 0.81 0.11
C LEU A 18 34.87 1.00 0.02
N ARG A 19 34.43 2.10 -0.58
CA ARG A 19 33.02 2.39 -0.81
C ARG A 19 32.77 2.28 -2.31
N THR A 20 31.89 1.37 -2.67
CA THR A 20 31.50 1.12 -4.06
C THR A 20 30.01 1.44 -4.23
N ILE A 21 29.66 1.98 -5.40
CA ILE A 21 28.27 2.16 -5.83
C ILE A 21 28.01 1.29 -7.05
N PHE A 22 26.81 0.71 -7.13
CA PHE A 22 26.41 -0.04 -8.31
C PHE A 22 25.96 0.94 -9.41
N ASN A 23 26.74 1.05 -10.47
CA ASN A 23 26.41 1.87 -11.61
C ASN A 23 25.36 1.13 -12.47
N THR A 24 24.16 1.68 -12.55
CA THR A 24 23.01 1.06 -13.24
C THR A 24 23.13 1.06 -14.77
N LYS A 25 24.04 1.85 -15.34
CA LYS A 25 24.31 1.87 -16.79
C LYS A 25 25.39 0.84 -17.17
N SER A 26 26.49 0.80 -16.41
CA SER A 26 27.59 -0.13 -16.67
C SER A 26 27.38 -1.51 -16.05
N GLN A 27 26.40 -1.65 -15.16
CA GLN A 27 26.09 -2.86 -14.37
C GLN A 27 27.28 -3.36 -13.53
N LYS A 28 28.18 -2.45 -13.12
CA LYS A 28 29.38 -2.76 -12.35
C LYS A 28 29.41 -2.00 -11.03
N LEU A 29 30.12 -2.57 -10.06
CA LEU A 29 30.49 -1.87 -8.83
C LEU A 29 31.67 -0.96 -9.14
N GLU A 30 31.44 0.34 -9.03
CA GLU A 30 32.44 1.38 -9.26
C GLU A 30 32.84 2.01 -7.93
N LEU A 31 34.12 2.34 -7.78
CA LEU A 31 34.65 3.03 -6.60
C LEU A 31 34.12 4.47 -6.56
N ILE A 32 33.63 4.88 -5.40
CA ILE A 32 33.21 6.26 -5.17
C ILE A 32 34.46 7.06 -4.79
N GLU A 33 34.92 7.94 -5.69
CA GLU A 33 35.98 8.91 -5.41
C GLU A 33 35.36 10.29 -5.18
N GLY A 34 35.48 10.81 -3.95
CA GLY A 34 34.96 12.13 -3.57
C GLY A 34 34.50 12.22 -2.12
N GLU A 35 34.24 13.44 -1.63
CA GLU A 35 33.60 13.64 -0.33
C GLU A 35 32.14 13.18 -0.40
N THR A 36 31.78 12.29 0.52
CA THR A 36 30.41 11.81 0.67
C THR A 36 29.73 12.65 1.76
N VAL A 37 28.62 13.30 1.42
CA VAL A 37 27.74 13.89 2.43
C VAL A 37 26.92 12.74 3.01
N ASN A 38 27.32 12.26 4.19
CA ASN A 38 26.49 11.34 4.93
C ASN A 38 25.31 12.11 5.50
N LEU A 39 24.13 11.89 4.92
CA LEU A 39 22.89 12.38 5.50
C LEU A 39 22.66 11.65 6.82
N ASP A 40 22.30 12.41 7.85
CA ASP A 40 21.88 11.83 9.11
C ASP A 40 20.70 10.88 8.86
N LYS A 41 20.62 9.77 9.60
CA LYS A 41 19.49 8.83 9.56
C LYS A 41 18.15 9.50 9.87
N GLN A 42 18.15 10.72 10.41
CA GLN A 42 16.98 11.54 10.70
C GLN A 42 16.50 12.41 9.52
N VAL A 43 17.23 12.47 8.39
CA VAL A 43 16.77 13.23 7.22
C VAL A 43 15.77 12.39 6.43
N ASP A 44 14.49 12.79 6.48
CA ASP A 44 13.38 12.00 5.95
C ASP A 44 12.94 12.45 4.55
N CYS A 45 13.23 13.71 4.18
CA CYS A 45 12.92 14.32 2.89
C CYS A 45 13.92 15.45 2.56
N ILE A 46 14.29 15.59 1.28
CA ILE A 46 15.11 16.69 0.75
C ILE A 46 14.33 17.36 -0.38
N PHE A 47 14.23 18.69 -0.36
CA PHE A 47 13.70 19.47 -1.46
C PHE A 47 14.83 20.21 -2.17
N TYR A 48 15.02 19.95 -3.46
CA TYR A 48 16.04 20.58 -4.29
C TYR A 48 15.58 20.68 -5.74
N ASN A 49 15.78 21.83 -6.38
CA ASN A 49 15.39 22.11 -7.77
C ASN A 49 13.96 21.63 -8.10
N ASP A 50 12.97 22.11 -7.32
CA ASP A 50 11.55 21.77 -7.47
C ASP A 50 11.24 20.26 -7.41
N THR A 51 12.16 19.45 -6.88
CA THR A 51 12.03 18.00 -6.76
C THR A 51 12.13 17.57 -5.30
N PHE A 52 11.14 16.80 -4.83
CA PHE A 52 11.18 16.14 -3.53
C PHE A 52 11.88 14.77 -3.64
N TYR A 53 12.93 14.59 -2.86
CA TYR A 53 13.63 13.32 -2.67
C TYR A 53 13.23 12.75 -1.31
N ILE A 54 12.36 11.74 -1.32
CA ILE A 54 11.76 11.19 -0.10
C ILE A 54 12.53 9.93 0.29
N ALA A 55 13.26 10.00 1.41
CA ALA A 55 13.99 8.86 1.96
C ALA A 55 13.08 7.95 2.80
N LYS A 56 12.09 8.54 3.50
CA LYS A 56 11.11 7.80 4.31
C LYS A 56 9.68 8.23 3.98
N LYS A 57 9.04 7.45 3.10
CA LYS A 57 7.70 7.70 2.57
C LYS A 57 6.64 7.92 3.64
N THR A 58 6.59 7.09 4.68
CA THR A 58 5.54 7.16 5.72
C THR A 58 5.58 8.48 6.50
N GLN A 59 6.76 8.93 6.91
CA GLN A 59 6.89 10.19 7.66
C GLN A 59 6.60 11.40 6.77
N PHE A 60 6.99 11.35 5.49
CA PHE A 60 6.59 12.35 4.54
C PHE A 60 5.06 12.42 4.39
N GLU A 61 4.39 11.28 4.19
CA GLU A 61 2.92 11.19 4.11
C GLU A 61 2.24 11.76 5.37
N GLN A 62 2.81 11.55 6.55
CA GLN A 62 2.33 12.13 7.81
C GLN A 62 2.50 13.65 7.86
N ILE A 63 3.68 14.17 7.50
CA ILE A 63 3.97 15.61 7.50
C ILE A 63 3.04 16.36 6.54
N VAL A 64 2.76 15.79 5.36
CA VAL A 64 1.89 16.43 4.36
C VAL A 64 0.40 16.17 4.59
N GLY A 65 0.02 15.43 5.66
CA GLY A 65 -1.38 15.17 6.01
C GLY A 65 -2.09 14.11 5.16
N LEU A 66 -1.36 13.38 4.31
CA LEU A 66 -1.94 12.34 3.44
C LEU A 66 -2.56 11.20 4.23
N GLU A 67 -2.01 10.84 5.39
CA GLU A 67 -2.59 9.80 6.25
C GLU A 67 -4.01 10.15 6.69
N GLU A 68 -4.27 11.41 7.05
CA GLU A 68 -5.60 11.86 7.44
C GLU A 68 -6.57 11.92 6.25
N GLU A 69 -6.09 12.32 5.07
CA GLU A 69 -6.90 12.23 3.85
C GLU A 69 -7.31 10.77 3.54
N PHE A 70 -6.38 9.82 3.66
CA PHE A 70 -6.69 8.40 3.47
C PHE A 70 -7.70 7.91 4.51
N LYS A 71 -7.61 8.36 5.75
CA LYS A 71 -8.57 8.04 6.81
C LYS A 71 -9.97 8.59 6.53
N ILE A 72 -10.08 9.84 6.10
CA ILE A 72 -11.36 10.46 5.71
C ILE A 72 -12.01 9.67 4.58
N LEU A 73 -11.27 9.43 3.49
CA LEU A 73 -11.78 8.66 2.36
C LEU A 73 -12.17 7.23 2.74
N ALA A 74 -11.41 6.58 3.62
CA ALA A 74 -11.75 5.25 4.12
C ALA A 74 -13.06 5.25 4.93
N THR A 75 -13.29 6.30 5.71
CA THR A 75 -14.53 6.49 6.50
C THR A 75 -15.74 6.71 5.60
N GLU A 76 -15.58 7.47 4.51
CA GLU A 76 -16.61 7.65 3.48
C GLU A 76 -16.97 6.31 2.82
N VAL A 77 -15.98 5.49 2.47
CA VAL A 77 -16.22 4.15 1.89
C VAL A 77 -16.99 3.25 2.86
N ILE A 78 -16.68 3.30 4.16
CA ILE A 78 -17.46 2.58 5.18
C ILE A 78 -18.91 3.06 5.19
N THR A 79 -19.14 4.37 5.15
CA THR A 79 -20.48 4.95 5.12
C THR A 79 -21.27 4.50 3.88
N GLU A 80 -20.62 4.47 2.71
CA GLU A 80 -21.22 3.94 1.48
C GLU A 80 -21.52 2.43 1.60
N LEU A 81 -20.65 1.64 2.23
CA LEU A 81 -20.89 0.21 2.48
C LEU A 81 -22.06 -0.01 3.44
N GLU A 82 -22.19 0.79 4.49
CA GLU A 82 -23.34 0.74 5.41
C GLU A 82 -24.65 1.03 4.67
N ALA A 83 -24.64 2.00 3.76
CA ALA A 83 -25.80 2.36 2.96
C ALA A 83 -26.29 1.21 2.06
N THR A 84 -25.42 0.24 1.71
CA THR A 84 -25.86 -0.97 0.97
C THR A 84 -26.73 -1.89 1.81
N ASN A 85 -26.64 -1.83 3.14
CA ASN A 85 -27.30 -2.75 4.09
C ASN A 85 -27.02 -4.24 3.80
N MET A 86 -25.91 -4.56 3.12
CA MET A 86 -25.54 -5.91 2.69
C MET A 86 -24.43 -6.55 3.51
N ILE A 87 -23.98 -5.88 4.58
CA ILE A 87 -22.86 -6.33 5.43
C ILE A 87 -23.25 -6.13 6.90
N GLU A 88 -23.12 -7.19 7.70
CA GLU A 88 -23.21 -7.19 9.16
C GLU A 88 -21.80 -7.22 9.77
N GLY A 89 -21.60 -6.56 10.91
CA GLY A 89 -20.29 -6.52 11.60
C GLY A 89 -19.34 -5.43 11.10
N LEU A 90 -19.85 -4.43 10.38
CA LEU A 90 -19.05 -3.38 9.77
C LEU A 90 -18.41 -2.45 10.82
N GLU A 91 -18.96 -2.41 12.03
CA GLU A 91 -18.39 -1.72 13.19
C GLU A 91 -16.98 -2.22 13.56
N ILE A 92 -16.65 -3.48 13.26
CA ILE A 92 -15.32 -4.03 13.48
C ILE A 92 -14.33 -3.39 12.50
N MET A 93 -14.77 -3.17 11.26
CA MET A 93 -13.97 -2.50 10.24
C MET A 93 -13.79 -1.02 10.57
N ALA A 94 -14.85 -0.35 11.04
CA ALA A 94 -14.79 1.05 11.47
C ALA A 94 -13.78 1.26 12.62
N LYS A 95 -13.74 0.35 13.60
CA LYS A 95 -12.74 0.40 14.68
C LYS A 95 -11.30 0.25 14.18
N GLN A 96 -11.07 -0.52 13.11
CA GLN A 96 -9.72 -0.68 12.55
C GLN A 96 -9.24 0.56 11.78
N ILE A 97 -10.15 1.42 11.29
CA ILE A 97 -9.74 2.70 10.68
C ILE A 97 -8.96 3.57 11.67
N GLU A 98 -9.30 3.54 12.95
CA GLU A 98 -8.62 4.40 13.94
C GLU A 98 -7.17 3.99 14.23
N SER A 99 -6.82 2.72 14.02
CA SER A 99 -5.55 2.14 14.49
C SER A 99 -4.68 1.52 13.39
N ASN A 100 -5.20 1.31 12.19
CA ASN A 100 -4.51 0.54 11.15
C ASN A 100 -4.46 1.29 9.80
N PRO A 101 -3.40 2.06 9.50
CA PRO A 101 -3.25 2.79 8.23
C PRO A 101 -3.25 1.90 6.98
N ALA A 102 -2.92 0.60 7.13
CA ALA A 102 -2.97 -0.32 6.00
C ALA A 102 -4.40 -0.57 5.51
N ILE A 103 -5.41 -0.47 6.40
CA ILE A 103 -6.82 -0.62 6.00
C ILE A 103 -7.29 0.55 5.15
N HIS A 104 -6.81 1.77 5.44
CA HIS A 104 -7.21 2.96 4.68
C HIS A 104 -6.87 2.81 3.22
N ARG A 105 -5.63 2.37 2.93
CA ARG A 105 -5.18 2.16 1.55
C ARG A 105 -6.00 1.10 0.82
N LYS A 106 -6.45 0.04 1.52
CA LYS A 106 -7.33 -1.00 0.93
C LYS A 106 -8.71 -0.42 0.62
N LEU A 107 -9.30 0.34 1.53
CA LEU A 107 -10.61 0.97 1.36
C LEU A 107 -10.61 2.05 0.27
N VAL A 108 -9.59 2.91 0.22
CA VAL A 108 -9.44 3.89 -0.85
C VAL A 108 -9.22 3.22 -2.21
N ARG A 109 -8.54 2.07 -2.26
CA ARG A 109 -8.47 1.28 -3.49
C ARG A 109 -9.85 0.75 -3.89
N LEU A 110 -10.62 0.26 -2.92
CA LEU A 110 -11.98 -0.21 -3.16
C LEU A 110 -12.86 0.91 -3.73
N ALA A 111 -12.74 2.14 -3.22
CA ALA A 111 -13.41 3.32 -3.76
C ALA A 111 -13.14 3.52 -5.26
N LYS A 112 -11.88 3.34 -5.69
CA LYS A 112 -11.48 3.48 -7.09
C LYS A 112 -12.03 2.39 -8.01
N ILE A 113 -12.25 1.19 -7.48
CA ILE A 113 -12.86 0.08 -8.23
C ILE A 113 -14.37 0.28 -8.32
N GLY A 114 -15.01 0.67 -7.21
CA GLY A 114 -16.43 1.02 -7.17
C GLY A 114 -17.42 -0.14 -7.11
N ASN A 115 -16.97 -1.40 -7.30
CA ASN A 115 -17.84 -2.59 -7.37
C ASN A 115 -18.78 -2.77 -6.17
N TYR A 116 -18.38 -2.30 -4.99
CA TYR A 116 -19.17 -2.42 -3.77
C TYR A 116 -20.47 -1.60 -3.80
N ARG A 117 -20.60 -0.61 -4.69
CA ARG A 117 -21.83 0.20 -4.84
C ARG A 117 -22.99 -0.59 -5.43
N GLU A 118 -22.71 -1.68 -6.12
CA GLU A 118 -23.72 -2.58 -6.70
C GLU A 118 -23.99 -3.81 -5.82
N LEU A 119 -23.48 -3.82 -4.58
CA LEU A 119 -23.59 -4.95 -3.67
C LEU A 119 -25.06 -5.26 -3.36
N ASN A 120 -25.45 -6.49 -3.67
CA ASN A 120 -26.78 -7.05 -3.43
C ASN A 120 -26.67 -8.56 -3.20
N GLU A 121 -27.76 -9.24 -2.86
CA GLU A 121 -27.75 -10.68 -2.58
C GLU A 121 -27.20 -11.54 -3.74
N LYS A 122 -27.42 -11.14 -5.00
CA LYS A 122 -26.91 -11.89 -6.16
C LYS A 122 -25.39 -11.79 -6.23
N VAL A 123 -24.84 -10.59 -6.01
CA VAL A 123 -23.39 -10.36 -5.95
C VAL A 123 -22.78 -11.16 -4.80
N VAL A 124 -23.39 -11.11 -3.61
CA VAL A 124 -22.93 -11.88 -2.44
C VAL A 124 -22.90 -13.39 -2.73
N LYS A 125 -23.93 -13.95 -3.38
CA LYS A 125 -23.94 -15.35 -3.81
C LYS A 125 -22.81 -15.69 -4.77
N THR A 126 -22.46 -14.77 -5.68
CA THR A 126 -21.30 -14.92 -6.55
C THR A 126 -20.00 -14.89 -5.76
N MET A 127 -19.86 -13.97 -4.80
CA MET A 127 -18.67 -13.89 -3.95
C MET A 127 -18.43 -15.19 -3.18
N VAL A 128 -19.49 -15.79 -2.61
CA VAL A 128 -19.41 -17.09 -1.91
C VAL A 128 -18.91 -18.21 -2.84
N LYS A 129 -19.38 -18.25 -4.10
CA LYS A 129 -18.93 -19.26 -5.07
C LYS A 129 -17.44 -19.11 -5.37
N VAL A 130 -16.98 -17.88 -5.59
CA VAL A 130 -15.57 -17.59 -5.88
C VAL A 130 -14.69 -17.95 -4.68
N CYS A 131 -15.04 -17.54 -3.46
CA CYS A 131 -14.30 -17.94 -2.25
C CYS A 131 -14.17 -19.46 -2.15
N LYS A 132 -15.28 -20.20 -2.32
CA LYS A 132 -15.27 -21.67 -2.27
C LYS A 132 -14.34 -22.29 -3.31
N SER A 133 -14.29 -21.73 -4.53
CA SER A 133 -13.38 -22.23 -5.57
C SER A 133 -11.90 -22.03 -5.27
N HIS A 134 -11.57 -21.11 -4.35
CA HIS A 134 -10.21 -20.82 -3.93
C HIS A 134 -9.87 -21.36 -2.52
N GLY A 135 -10.76 -22.16 -1.92
CA GLY A 135 -10.55 -22.75 -0.60
C GLY A 135 -10.88 -21.82 0.57
N ASP A 136 -11.38 -20.61 0.30
CA ASP A 136 -11.80 -19.66 1.32
C ASP A 136 -13.28 -19.85 1.67
N LYS A 137 -13.66 -19.45 2.90
CA LYS A 137 -15.03 -19.52 3.38
C LYS A 137 -15.53 -18.14 3.80
N LEU A 138 -16.25 -17.48 2.90
CA LEU A 138 -16.94 -16.23 3.20
C LEU A 138 -18.15 -16.50 4.09
N LYS A 139 -18.25 -15.80 5.22
CA LYS A 139 -19.37 -15.93 6.16
C LYS A 139 -20.55 -15.09 5.69
N ILE A 140 -21.74 -15.69 5.71
CA ILE A 140 -23.00 -15.07 5.29
C ILE A 140 -24.04 -15.28 6.39
N LYS A 141 -24.84 -14.25 6.65
CA LYS A 141 -26.03 -14.33 7.50
C LYS A 141 -27.17 -13.58 6.83
N ASP A 142 -28.32 -14.24 6.71
CA ASP A 142 -29.54 -13.66 6.11
C ASP A 142 -29.32 -13.01 4.72
N GLY A 143 -28.46 -13.63 3.90
CA GLY A 143 -28.12 -13.13 2.55
C GLY A 143 -27.07 -12.02 2.51
N LYS A 144 -26.57 -11.57 3.67
CA LYS A 144 -25.58 -10.50 3.85
C LYS A 144 -24.21 -11.07 4.21
N LEU A 145 -23.16 -10.32 3.90
CA LEU A 145 -21.81 -10.62 4.38
C LEU A 145 -21.77 -10.47 5.90
N LEU A 146 -21.11 -11.40 6.60
CA LEU A 146 -20.93 -11.32 8.04
C LEU A 146 -19.43 -11.16 8.35
N ILE A 147 -19.09 -10.11 9.07
CA ILE A 147 -17.74 -9.82 9.56
C ILE A 147 -17.74 -10.03 11.08
N GLU A 148 -16.89 -10.92 11.58
CA GLU A 148 -16.76 -11.17 13.03
C GLU A 148 -15.33 -10.92 13.54
N ASN A 149 -14.34 -10.90 12.64
CA ASN A 149 -12.94 -10.73 12.99
C ASN A 149 -12.13 -10.13 11.83
N GLU A 150 -10.84 -9.88 12.07
CA GLU A 150 -9.94 -9.27 11.09
C GLU A 150 -9.72 -10.11 9.83
N SER A 151 -9.76 -11.45 9.95
CA SER A 151 -9.62 -12.34 8.79
C SER A 151 -10.83 -12.27 7.86
N ASP A 152 -12.03 -12.07 8.43
CA ASP A 152 -13.26 -11.85 7.66
C ASP A 152 -13.19 -10.51 6.91
N ILE A 153 -12.58 -9.48 7.51
CA ILE A 153 -12.33 -8.18 6.85
C ILE A 153 -11.44 -8.36 5.61
N ASP A 154 -10.29 -9.03 5.75
CA ASP A 154 -9.37 -9.22 4.62
C ASP A 154 -10.04 -10.01 3.48
N LEU A 155 -10.81 -11.05 3.82
CA LEU A 155 -11.52 -11.84 2.83
C LEU A 155 -12.65 -11.04 2.14
N ALA A 156 -13.42 -10.25 2.89
CA ALA A 156 -14.44 -9.37 2.33
C ALA A 156 -13.81 -8.34 1.37
N LEU A 157 -12.71 -7.70 1.76
CA LEU A 157 -12.00 -6.73 0.93
C LEU A 157 -11.39 -7.36 -0.34
N LYS A 158 -10.88 -8.60 -0.25
CA LYS A 158 -10.43 -9.36 -1.45
C LYS A 158 -11.56 -9.52 -2.45
N MET A 159 -12.75 -9.87 -1.97
CA MET A 159 -13.90 -10.12 -2.83
C MET A 159 -14.49 -8.84 -3.41
N LEU A 160 -14.61 -7.78 -2.61
CA LEU A 160 -15.10 -6.48 -3.07
C LEU A 160 -14.11 -5.80 -4.03
N GLY A 161 -12.82 -6.07 -3.89
CA GLY A 161 -11.75 -5.47 -4.68
C GLY A 161 -11.24 -6.30 -5.87
N ASP A 162 -12.00 -7.27 -6.37
CA ASP A 162 -11.64 -8.13 -7.51
C ASP A 162 -10.25 -8.78 -7.39
N TYR A 163 -9.90 -9.30 -6.22
CA TYR A 163 -8.58 -9.89 -5.97
C TYR A 163 -8.31 -11.12 -6.86
N TYR A 164 -9.32 -11.95 -7.08
CA TYR A 164 -9.21 -13.15 -7.91
C TYR A 164 -9.44 -12.82 -9.37
N LYS A 165 -8.44 -13.11 -10.21
CA LYS A 165 -8.44 -12.85 -11.66
C LYS A 165 -8.19 -14.14 -12.42
N ARG A 166 -8.67 -14.18 -13.67
CA ARG A 166 -8.47 -15.33 -14.56
C ARG A 166 -7.77 -14.89 -15.84
N GLY A 167 -6.73 -15.61 -16.24
CA GLY A 167 -6.11 -15.41 -17.55
C GLY A 167 -7.00 -15.97 -18.65
N GLU A 168 -7.31 -15.17 -19.66
CA GLU A 168 -8.25 -15.56 -20.74
C GLU A 168 -7.72 -16.73 -21.59
N VAL A 169 -6.40 -16.79 -21.84
CA VAL A 169 -5.78 -17.86 -22.64
C VAL A 169 -5.48 -19.11 -21.81
N SER A 170 -4.88 -18.93 -20.63
CA SER A 170 -4.40 -20.06 -19.81
C SER A 170 -5.46 -20.67 -18.91
N GLY A 171 -6.56 -19.96 -18.65
CA GLY A 171 -7.59 -20.33 -17.68
C GLY A 171 -7.12 -20.32 -16.22
N LYS A 172 -5.84 -20.03 -15.96
CA LYS A 172 -5.23 -20.02 -14.62
C LYS A 172 -5.80 -18.87 -13.79
N ALA A 173 -5.98 -19.14 -12.50
CA ALA A 173 -6.37 -18.13 -11.53
C ALA A 173 -5.14 -17.44 -10.94
N TYR A 174 -5.30 -16.14 -10.65
CA TYR A 174 -4.27 -15.28 -10.07
C TYR A 174 -4.88 -14.49 -8.91
N GLY A 175 -4.13 -14.35 -7.83
CA GLY A 175 -4.48 -13.46 -6.72
C GLY A 175 -3.68 -12.17 -6.80
N THR A 176 -4.32 -11.07 -7.15
CA THR A 176 -3.67 -9.76 -7.17
C THR A 176 -4.71 -8.64 -7.15
N TYR A 177 -4.44 -7.60 -6.37
CA TYR A 177 -5.25 -6.38 -6.44
C TYR A 177 -4.96 -5.57 -7.70
N ALA A 178 -3.82 -5.80 -8.38
CA ALA A 178 -3.42 -5.08 -9.59
C ALA A 178 -4.27 -5.49 -10.80
N GLY A 179 -4.30 -4.62 -11.80
CA GLY A 179 -5.12 -4.79 -13.01
C GLY A 179 -5.94 -3.53 -13.27
N LYS A 180 -6.28 -3.32 -14.53
CA LYS A 180 -7.18 -2.26 -14.98
C LYS A 180 -8.29 -2.92 -15.77
N GLN A 181 -9.53 -2.54 -15.49
CA GLN A 181 -10.65 -2.94 -16.34
C GLN A 181 -10.40 -2.44 -17.76
N ILE A 182 -10.48 -3.34 -18.73
CA ILE A 182 -10.38 -2.99 -20.14
C ILE A 182 -11.78 -2.56 -20.55
N SER A 183 -11.96 -1.28 -20.88
CA SER A 183 -13.16 -0.80 -21.53
C SER A 183 -13.09 -1.21 -22.99
N THR A 184 -14.00 -2.08 -23.43
CA THR A 184 -14.20 -2.34 -24.86
C THR A 184 -14.77 -1.06 -25.46
N THR A 185 -13.95 -0.32 -26.20
CA THR A 185 -14.47 0.68 -27.13
C THR A 185 -15.04 -0.12 -28.30
N GLU A 186 -16.37 -0.20 -28.38
CA GLU A 186 -17.04 -0.53 -29.65
C GLU A 186 -16.86 0.59 -30.67
#